data_AF-A0A7S0IN52-F1
#
_entry.id   AF-A0A7S0IN52-F1
#
_cell.length_a   1.000
_cell.length_b   1.000
_cell.length_c   1.000
_cell.angle_alpha   90.00
_cell.angle_beta   90.00
_cell.angle_gamma   90.00
#
_symmetry.space_group_name_H-M   'P 1'
#
loop_
_entity.id
_entity.type
_entity.pdbx_description
1 polymer ?
#
loop_
_entity_poly.entity_id
_entity_poly.type
_entity_poly.pdbx_seq_one_letter_code
_entity_poly.pdbx_strand_id
1 'polypeptide(L)'
;QVSPRNMLDALQLVGLAFVQAVLWFALSQPWSPLVGLARAYVNSVSRGPKQVFKNFTEYCERAGFDAPKDVTGAVDMHISQYVSFIHHVTGASLIFASYIRSSPFLFRLGLSFEIGEGVQHSAQTLHALVWPPGTKPVADWSSAVCVIVFAHHSLGLMAGSVAHLYLSTNPDVQLLCTLLLAAAVPGYANLPLFPLG
;
A
#
# COMPACT_ATOMS: atom_id res chain seq x y z
N GLN A 1 31.65 1.10 15.05
CA GLN A 1 32.17 1.11 13.66
C GLN A 1 31.12 0.49 12.75
N VAL A 2 30.73 1.15 11.67
CA VAL A 2 29.78 0.61 10.68
C VAL A 2 30.55 -0.35 9.77
N SER A 3 30.13 -1.61 9.67
CA SER A 3 30.78 -2.55 8.75
C SER A 3 30.49 -2.16 7.30
N PRO A 4 31.39 -2.42 6.33
CA PRO A 4 31.14 -2.16 4.91
C PRO A 4 29.85 -2.83 4.39
N ARG A 5 29.49 -3.98 4.95
CA ARG A 5 28.25 -4.71 4.64
C ARG A 5 27.00 -3.95 5.10
N ASN A 6 27.05 -3.34 6.28
CA ASN A 6 25.93 -2.54 6.81
C ASN A 6 25.70 -1.29 5.96
N MET A 7 26.76 -0.69 5.41
CA MET A 7 26.64 0.46 4.52
C MET A 7 26.00 0.08 3.19
N LEU A 8 26.38 -1.06 2.61
CA LEU A 8 25.76 -1.56 1.38
C LEU A 8 24.27 -1.88 1.59
N ASP A 9 23.92 -2.53 2.70
CA ASP A 9 22.54 -2.88 3.03
C ASP A 9 21.67 -1.63 3.27
N ALA A 10 22.24 -0.57 3.86
CA ALA A 10 21.57 0.72 4.00
C ALA A 10 21.37 1.44 2.67
N LEU A 11 22.37 1.43 1.78
CA LEU A 11 22.23 1.99 0.44
C LEU A 11 21.19 1.23 -0.40
N GLN A 12 21.14 -0.11 -0.26
CA GLN A 12 20.10 -0.93 -0.87
C GLN A 12 18.72 -0.57 -0.34
N LEU A 13 18.56 -0.42 0.98
CA LEU A 13 17.30 0.00 1.58
C LEU A 13 16.82 1.34 0.99
N VAL A 14 17.68 2.36 1.00
CA VAL A 14 17.34 3.69 0.48
C VAL A 14 17.00 3.63 -1.01
N GLY A 15 17.82 2.93 -1.80
CA GLY A 15 17.61 2.80 -3.25
C GLY A 15 16.31 2.07 -3.59
N LEU A 16 16.06 0.93 -2.95
CA LEU A 16 14.83 0.16 -3.16
C LEU A 16 13.60 0.94 -2.69
N ALA A 17 13.63 1.52 -1.48
CA ALA A 17 12.53 2.30 -0.96
C ALA A 17 12.20 3.51 -1.85
N PHE A 18 13.23 4.21 -2.37
CA PHE A 18 13.03 5.32 -3.30
C PHE A 18 12.38 4.85 -4.60
N VAL A 19 12.91 3.80 -5.23
CA VAL A 19 12.35 3.25 -6.46
C VAL A 19 10.91 2.80 -6.25
N GLN A 20 10.62 2.09 -5.16
CA GLN A 20 9.27 1.67 -4.81
C GLN A 20 8.35 2.86 -4.57
N ALA A 21 8.78 3.87 -3.83
CA ALA A 21 7.98 5.08 -3.60
C ALA A 21 7.64 5.80 -4.91
N VAL A 22 8.59 5.92 -5.84
CA VAL A 22 8.35 6.55 -7.15
C VAL A 22 7.42 5.69 -8.03
N LEU A 23 7.63 4.38 -8.06
CA LEU A 23 6.78 3.45 -8.82
C LEU A 23 5.36 3.46 -8.30
N TRP A 24 5.16 3.35 -6.99
CA TRP A 24 3.83 3.37 -6.37
C TRP A 24 3.14 4.72 -6.49
N PHE A 25 3.91 5.81 -6.39
CA PHE A 25 3.39 7.13 -6.69
C PHE A 25 2.83 7.17 -8.11
N ALA A 26 3.63 6.77 -9.11
CA ALA A 26 3.21 6.77 -10.51
C ALA A 26 2.00 5.85 -10.77
N LEU A 27 1.99 4.66 -10.17
CA LEU A 27 0.92 3.67 -10.36
C LEU A 27 -0.40 4.07 -9.70
N SER A 28 -0.35 4.87 -8.62
CA SER A 28 -1.52 5.36 -7.88
C SER A 28 -2.10 6.67 -8.43
N GLN A 29 -1.43 7.31 -9.39
CA GLN A 29 -1.94 8.57 -9.95
C GLN A 29 -3.12 8.37 -10.90
N PRO A 30 -4.03 9.36 -11.04
CA PRO A 30 -5.16 9.29 -11.98
C PRO A 30 -4.79 9.03 -13.44
N TRP A 31 -3.58 9.45 -13.84
CA TRP A 31 -3.05 9.23 -15.20
C TRP A 31 -2.40 7.86 -15.39
N SER A 32 -2.31 7.03 -14.35
CA SER A 32 -1.78 5.68 -14.43
C SER A 32 -2.65 4.79 -15.33
N PRO A 33 -2.06 4.02 -16.27
CA PRO A 33 -2.80 3.04 -17.05
C PRO A 33 -3.54 2.02 -16.18
N LEU A 34 -2.97 1.66 -15.03
CA LEU A 34 -3.58 0.72 -14.09
C LEU A 34 -4.87 1.29 -13.48
N VAL A 35 -4.85 2.56 -13.10
CA VAL A 35 -6.05 3.28 -12.62
C VAL A 35 -7.08 3.43 -13.74
N GLY A 36 -6.64 3.73 -14.96
CA GLY A 36 -7.51 3.80 -16.14
C GLY A 36 -8.21 2.47 -16.45
N LEU A 37 -7.47 1.35 -16.42
CA LEU A 37 -8.01 0.01 -16.62
C LEU A 37 -9.01 -0.38 -15.53
N ALA A 38 -8.66 -0.13 -14.27
CA ALA A 38 -9.55 -0.41 -13.15
C ALA A 38 -10.86 0.41 -13.25
N ARG A 39 -10.78 1.69 -13.63
CA ARG A 39 -11.94 2.53 -13.85
C ARG A 39 -12.79 2.03 -15.02
N ALA A 40 -12.16 1.66 -16.12
CA ALA A 40 -12.86 1.10 -17.28
C ALA A 40 -13.61 -0.19 -16.93
N TYR A 41 -12.99 -1.06 -16.12
CA TYR A 41 -13.63 -2.27 -15.62
C TYR A 41 -14.85 -1.97 -14.73
N VAL A 42 -14.72 -1.07 -13.74
CA VAL A 42 -15.87 -0.69 -12.88
C VAL A 42 -17.02 -0.13 -13.71
N ASN A 43 -16.71 0.67 -14.74
CA ASN A 43 -17.71 1.27 -15.63
C ASN A 43 -18.33 0.29 -16.63
N SER A 44 -17.68 -0.84 -16.94
CA SER A 44 -18.23 -1.84 -17.86
C SER A 44 -19.30 -2.71 -17.20
N VAL A 45 -19.31 -2.79 -15.86
CA VAL A 45 -20.32 -3.53 -15.10
C VAL A 45 -21.60 -2.72 -14.97
N SER A 46 -22.74 -3.35 -15.27
CA SER A 46 -24.06 -2.72 -15.13
C SER A 46 -24.30 -2.24 -13.69
N ARG A 47 -24.55 -0.93 -13.53
CA ARG A 47 -24.67 -0.24 -12.24
C ARG A 47 -23.40 -0.30 -11.37
N GLY A 48 -22.24 -0.65 -11.93
CA GLY A 48 -20.98 -0.81 -11.19
C GLY A 48 -20.63 0.37 -10.28
N PRO A 49 -20.56 1.62 -10.78
CA PRO A 49 -20.28 2.79 -9.94
C PRO A 49 -21.27 2.99 -8.78
N LYS A 50 -22.56 2.71 -9.01
CA LYS A 50 -23.60 2.82 -7.97
C LYS A 50 -23.45 1.73 -6.91
N GLN A 51 -23.06 0.50 -7.31
CA GLN A 51 -22.79 -0.59 -6.38
C GLN A 51 -21.56 -0.30 -5.52
N VAL A 52 -20.48 0.20 -6.13
CA VAL A 52 -19.28 0.64 -5.39
C VAL A 52 -19.64 1.70 -4.36
N PHE A 53 -20.35 2.76 -4.76
CA PHE A 53 -20.77 3.82 -3.85
C PHE A 53 -21.59 3.29 -2.66
N LYS A 54 -22.59 2.44 -2.94
CA LYS A 54 -23.43 1.82 -1.91
C LYS A 54 -22.59 1.00 -0.92
N ASN A 55 -21.79 0.07 -1.44
CA ASN A 55 -21.06 -0.88 -0.61
C ASN A 55 -19.96 -0.20 0.22
N PHE A 56 -19.29 0.81 -0.34
CA PHE A 56 -18.30 1.59 0.37
C PHE A 56 -18.93 2.45 1.47
N THR A 57 -20.11 3.03 1.22
CA THR A 57 -20.89 3.75 2.23
C THR A 57 -21.26 2.82 3.40
N GLU A 58 -21.81 1.64 3.12
CA GLU A 58 -22.16 0.64 4.14
C GLU A 58 -20.94 0.14 4.93
N TYR A 59 -19.76 0.08 4.29
CA TYR A 59 -18.51 -0.24 4.99
C TYR A 59 -18.10 0.89 5.94
N CYS A 60 -18.06 2.14 5.46
CA CYS A 60 -17.71 3.30 6.28
C CYS A 60 -18.63 3.44 7.50
N GLU A 61 -19.94 3.29 7.31
CA GLU A 61 -20.92 3.34 8.40
C GLU A 61 -20.66 2.27 9.47
N ARG A 62 -20.38 1.03 9.07
CA ARG A 62 -20.07 -0.06 10.03
C ARG A 62 -18.75 0.13 10.75
N ALA A 63 -17.76 0.69 10.07
CA ALA A 63 -16.43 0.92 10.62
C ALA A 63 -16.31 2.24 11.41
N GLY A 64 -17.33 3.11 11.38
CA GLY A 64 -17.31 4.43 12.00
C GLY A 64 -16.43 5.44 11.26
N PHE A 65 -16.24 5.26 9.95
CA PHE A 65 -15.52 6.20 9.08
C PHE A 65 -16.48 7.13 8.32
N ASP A 66 -15.97 8.27 7.86
CA ASP A 66 -16.72 9.16 6.99
C ASP A 66 -17.05 8.46 5.66
N ALA A 67 -18.32 8.48 5.29
CA ALA A 67 -18.78 7.95 4.00
C ALA A 67 -18.27 8.82 2.83
N PRO A 68 -18.06 8.22 1.64
CA PRO A 68 -17.74 8.99 0.45
C PRO A 68 -18.87 9.97 0.11
N LYS A 69 -18.50 11.19 -0.30
CA LYS A 69 -19.47 12.27 -0.58
C LYS A 69 -20.29 12.03 -1.85
N ASP A 70 -19.69 11.36 -2.83
CA ASP A 70 -20.30 11.10 -4.13
C ASP A 70 -19.75 9.81 -4.77
N VAL A 71 -20.36 9.42 -5.90
CA VAL A 71 -20.00 8.21 -6.65
C VAL A 71 -18.57 8.27 -7.16
N THR A 72 -18.09 9.44 -7.59
CA THR A 72 -16.74 9.60 -8.13
C THR A 72 -15.70 9.33 -7.05
N GLY A 73 -15.86 9.93 -5.87
CA GLY A 73 -14.99 9.71 -4.73
C GLY A 73 -14.96 8.25 -4.28
N ALA A 74 -16.13 7.58 -4.24
CA ALA A 74 -16.17 6.16 -3.91
C ALA A 74 -15.46 5.28 -4.94
N VAL A 75 -15.61 5.57 -6.24
CA VAL A 75 -14.90 4.85 -7.30
C VAL A 75 -13.39 5.08 -7.22
N ASP A 76 -12.95 6.30 -6.92
CA ASP A 76 -11.52 6.62 -6.77
C ASP A 76 -10.90 5.90 -5.57
N MET A 77 -11.61 5.85 -4.44
CA MET A 77 -11.20 5.07 -3.27
C MET A 77 -11.15 3.57 -3.59
N HIS A 78 -12.17 3.06 -4.27
CA HIS A 78 -12.25 1.65 -4.68
C HIS A 78 -11.11 1.23 -5.61
N ILE A 79 -10.78 2.05 -6.60
CA ILE A 79 -9.65 1.79 -7.48
C ILE A 79 -8.33 1.81 -6.70
N SER A 80 -8.18 2.73 -5.74
CA SER A 80 -6.99 2.76 -4.87
C SER A 80 -6.81 1.45 -4.11
N GLN A 81 -7.90 0.80 -3.70
CA GLN A 81 -7.84 -0.51 -3.05
C GLN A 81 -7.31 -1.63 -3.98
N TYR A 82 -7.56 -1.56 -5.30
CA TYR A 82 -6.92 -2.51 -6.24
C TYR A 82 -5.41 -2.31 -6.33
N VAL A 83 -4.95 -1.06 -6.25
CA VAL A 83 -3.51 -0.76 -6.19
C VAL A 83 -2.91 -1.36 -4.92
N SER A 84 -3.55 -1.15 -3.77
CA SER A 84 -3.14 -1.75 -2.50
C SER A 84 -3.17 -3.28 -2.52
N PHE A 85 -4.17 -3.89 -3.15
CA PHE A 85 -4.19 -5.34 -3.35
C PHE A 85 -2.94 -5.85 -4.09
N ILE A 86 -2.63 -5.24 -5.24
CA ILE A 86 -1.46 -5.63 -6.05
C ILE A 86 -0.18 -5.42 -5.26
N HIS A 87 -0.07 -4.32 -4.52
CA HIS A 87 1.04 -4.02 -3.62
C HIS A 87 1.25 -5.14 -2.60
N HIS A 88 0.23 -5.43 -1.79
CA HIS A 88 0.34 -6.40 -0.69
C HIS A 88 0.56 -7.82 -1.21
N VAL A 89 -0.13 -8.24 -2.28
CA VAL A 89 0.09 -9.57 -2.88
C VAL A 89 1.50 -9.72 -3.40
N THR A 90 2.04 -8.69 -4.08
CA THR A 90 3.39 -8.75 -4.64
C THR A 90 4.44 -8.77 -3.52
N GLY A 91 4.32 -7.88 -2.53
CA GLY A 91 5.20 -7.83 -1.37
C GLY A 91 5.19 -9.15 -0.60
N ALA A 92 4.00 -9.65 -0.24
CA ALA A 92 3.84 -10.91 0.48
C ALA A 92 4.41 -12.09 -0.31
N SER A 93 4.18 -12.15 -1.63
CA SER A 93 4.69 -13.24 -2.48
C SER A 93 6.23 -13.26 -2.54
N LEU A 94 6.87 -12.10 -2.62
CA LEU A 94 8.34 -11.98 -2.60
C LEU A 94 8.94 -12.40 -1.27
N ILE A 95 8.34 -11.98 -0.16
CA ILE A 95 8.78 -12.35 1.19
C ILE A 95 8.53 -13.86 1.44
N PHE A 96 7.41 -14.40 0.96
CA PHE A 96 7.16 -15.84 1.03
C PHE A 96 8.17 -16.64 0.21
N ALA A 97 8.49 -16.18 -1.01
CA ALA A 97 9.53 -16.77 -1.83
C ALA A 97 10.91 -16.68 -1.15
N SER A 98 11.18 -15.60 -0.42
CA SER A 98 12.36 -15.50 0.44
C SER A 98 12.37 -16.61 1.49
N TYR A 99 11.26 -16.82 2.21
CA TYR A 99 11.17 -17.84 3.24
C TYR A 99 11.47 -19.24 2.67
N ILE A 100 10.83 -19.60 1.55
CA ILE A 100 11.06 -20.89 0.88
C ILE A 100 12.51 -21.04 0.42
N ARG A 101 13.11 -19.97 -0.13
CA ARG A 101 14.45 -20.01 -0.73
C ARG A 101 15.58 -19.56 0.20
N SER A 102 15.27 -19.23 1.45
CA SER A 102 16.18 -18.59 2.39
C SER A 102 16.97 -17.43 1.77
N SER A 103 16.28 -16.51 1.08
CA SER A 103 16.93 -15.45 0.28
C SER A 103 16.77 -14.05 0.89
N PRO A 104 17.80 -13.50 1.57
CA PRO A 104 17.73 -12.16 2.14
C PRO A 104 17.46 -11.06 1.11
N PHE A 105 17.87 -11.28 -0.15
CA PHE A 105 17.59 -10.35 -1.24
C PHE A 105 16.08 -10.28 -1.54
N LEU A 106 15.40 -11.43 -1.64
CA LEU A 106 13.95 -11.46 -1.89
C LEU A 106 13.17 -10.87 -0.71
N PHE A 107 13.65 -11.10 0.53
CA PHE A 107 13.07 -10.46 1.71
C PHE A 107 13.14 -8.95 1.62
N ARG A 108 14.35 -8.41 1.36
CA ARG A 108 14.60 -6.98 1.24
C ARG A 108 13.78 -6.35 0.10
N LEU A 109 13.74 -7.02 -1.05
CA LEU A 109 12.94 -6.57 -2.18
C LEU A 109 11.44 -6.54 -1.84
N GLY A 110 10.90 -7.60 -1.25
CA GLY A 110 9.49 -7.64 -0.86
C GLY A 110 9.16 -6.62 0.22
N LEU A 111 9.98 -6.49 1.26
CA LEU A 111 9.78 -5.52 2.34
C LEU A 111 9.95 -4.07 1.89
N SER A 112 10.73 -3.83 0.83
CA SER A 112 10.87 -2.48 0.26
C SER A 112 9.57 -1.93 -0.31
N PHE A 113 8.58 -2.77 -0.62
CA PHE A 113 7.25 -2.33 -1.04
C PHE A 113 6.61 -1.52 0.09
N GLU A 114 6.45 -2.13 1.26
CA GLU A 114 5.85 -1.51 2.45
C GLU A 114 6.63 -0.28 2.92
N ILE A 115 7.97 -0.34 2.88
CA ILE A 115 8.80 0.81 3.25
C ILE A 115 8.61 1.95 2.24
N GLY A 116 8.63 1.66 0.94
CA GLY A 116 8.44 2.65 -0.12
C GLY A 116 7.06 3.30 -0.07
N GLU A 117 6.00 2.52 0.11
CA GLU A 117 4.64 3.05 0.32
C GLU A 117 4.58 3.90 1.59
N GLY A 118 5.19 3.45 2.69
CA GLY A 118 5.25 4.22 3.92
C GLY A 118 5.91 5.58 3.75
N VAL A 119 7.01 5.67 3.00
CA VAL A 119 7.64 6.96 2.62
C VAL A 119 6.68 7.80 1.78
N GLN A 120 6.07 7.20 0.75
CA GLN A 120 5.15 7.89 -0.16
C GLN A 120 3.95 8.49 0.59
N HIS A 121 3.21 7.68 1.35
CA HIS A 121 2.03 8.13 2.09
C HIS A 121 2.38 9.13 3.18
N SER A 122 3.55 9.00 3.84
CA SER A 122 4.02 10.00 4.79
C SER A 122 4.27 11.35 4.12
N ALA A 123 4.93 11.36 2.95
CA ALA A 123 5.18 12.58 2.18
C ALA A 123 3.88 13.21 1.67
N GLN A 124 2.94 12.40 1.17
CA GLN A 124 1.64 12.87 0.69
C GLN A 124 0.76 13.41 1.83
N THR A 125 0.84 12.80 3.02
CA THR A 125 0.15 13.29 4.24
C THR A 125 0.72 14.64 4.67
N LEU A 126 2.05 14.76 4.75
CA LEU A 126 2.70 16.05 5.05
C LEU A 126 2.34 17.11 4.01
N HIS A 127 2.35 16.75 2.72
CA HIS A 127 1.94 17.66 1.66
C HIS A 127 0.47 18.12 1.84
N ALA A 128 -0.47 17.21 2.12
CA ALA A 128 -1.87 17.55 2.35
C ALA A 128 -2.09 18.44 3.59
N LEU A 129 -1.30 18.23 4.65
CA LEU A 129 -1.37 19.02 5.89
C LEU A 129 -0.77 20.43 5.73
N VAL A 130 0.30 20.59 4.94
CA VAL A 130 1.01 21.87 4.78
C VAL A 130 0.51 22.68 3.58
N TRP A 131 0.17 22.02 2.47
CA TRP A 131 -0.33 22.63 1.24
C TRP A 131 -1.60 21.94 0.73
N PRO A 132 -2.78 22.26 1.30
CA PRO A 132 -4.05 21.73 0.82
C PRO A 132 -4.31 22.07 -0.66
N PRO A 133 -4.93 21.16 -1.44
CA PRO A 133 -5.54 19.90 -1.00
C PRO A 133 -4.55 18.71 -0.91
N GLY A 134 -3.26 18.88 -1.22
CA GLY A 134 -2.28 17.78 -1.24
C GLY A 134 -2.26 16.97 -2.54
N THR A 135 -1.68 15.76 -2.49
CA THR A 135 -1.58 14.85 -3.66
C THR A 135 -2.42 13.59 -3.44
N LYS A 136 -3.04 13.09 -4.52
CA LYS A 136 -3.78 11.82 -4.52
C LYS A 136 -2.86 10.63 -4.20
N PRO A 137 -3.34 9.60 -3.48
CA PRO A 137 -4.72 9.43 -3.00
C PRO A 137 -5.04 10.18 -1.70
N VAL A 138 -4.03 10.65 -0.96
CA VAL A 138 -4.18 11.22 0.39
C VAL A 138 -4.99 12.53 0.41
N ALA A 139 -5.01 13.28 -0.71
CA ALA A 139 -5.75 14.54 -0.83
C ALA A 139 -7.25 14.44 -0.50
N ASP A 140 -7.85 13.25 -0.60
CA ASP A 140 -9.28 13.04 -0.32
C ASP A 140 -9.56 12.50 1.08
N TRP A 141 -8.54 12.24 1.87
CA TRP A 141 -8.68 11.61 3.18
C TRP A 141 -9.04 12.65 4.24
N SER A 142 -9.86 12.24 5.21
CA SER A 142 -10.10 13.07 6.38
C SER A 142 -8.83 13.19 7.23
N SER A 143 -8.69 14.26 8.00
CA SER A 143 -7.51 14.47 8.87
C SER A 143 -7.31 13.31 9.85
N ALA A 144 -8.40 12.69 10.33
CA ALA A 144 -8.34 11.51 11.19
C ALA A 144 -7.71 10.30 10.48
N VAL A 145 -8.13 10.02 9.25
CA VAL A 145 -7.53 8.96 8.41
C VAL A 145 -6.07 9.25 8.15
N CYS A 146 -5.71 10.50 7.79
CA CYS A 146 -4.32 10.91 7.60
C CYS A 146 -3.45 10.63 8.83
N VAL A 147 -3.94 10.96 10.04
CA VAL A 147 -3.19 10.72 11.28
C VAL A 147 -3.01 9.22 11.55
N ILE A 148 -4.06 8.42 11.41
CA ILE A 148 -4.00 6.97 11.62
C ILE A 148 -3.03 6.32 10.63
N VAL A 149 -3.15 6.68 9.35
CA VAL A 149 -2.32 6.13 8.28
C VAL A 149 -0.86 6.57 8.42
N PHE A 150 -0.61 7.83 8.78
CA PHE A 150 0.74 8.31 9.08
C PHE A 150 1.37 7.54 10.24
N ALA A 151 0.64 7.31 11.33
CA ALA A 151 1.12 6.53 12.47
C ALA A 151 1.39 5.07 12.09
N HIS A 152 0.47 4.44 11.37
CA HIS A 152 0.61 3.08 10.85
C HIS A 152 1.86 2.93 9.98
N HIS A 153 2.03 3.82 9.00
CA HIS A 153 3.20 3.77 8.12
C HIS A 153 4.49 4.15 8.83
N SER A 154 4.48 5.06 9.80
CA SER A 154 5.69 5.38 10.59
C SER A 154 6.18 4.17 11.39
N LEU A 155 5.26 3.42 12.01
CA LEU A 155 5.57 2.17 12.70
C LEU A 155 6.08 1.11 11.73
N GLY A 156 5.41 0.96 10.57
CA GLY A 156 5.84 0.07 9.50
C GLY A 156 7.23 0.42 8.95
N LEU A 157 7.53 1.71 8.77
CA LEU A 157 8.83 2.19 8.31
C LEU A 157 9.93 1.83 9.30
N MET A 158 9.69 2.07 10.59
CA MET A 158 10.65 1.80 11.64
C MET A 158 10.90 0.28 11.76
N ALA A 159 9.85 -0.51 11.94
CA ALA A 159 9.96 -1.96 12.10
C ALA A 159 10.51 -2.63 10.83
N GLY A 160 10.03 -2.21 9.66
CA GLY A 160 10.49 -2.67 8.36
C GLY A 160 11.95 -2.34 8.10
N SER A 161 12.41 -1.13 8.43
CA SER A 161 13.83 -0.76 8.28
C SER A 161 14.74 -1.60 9.17
N VAL A 162 14.33 -1.84 10.42
CA VAL A 162 15.07 -2.74 11.33
C VAL A 162 15.12 -4.16 10.77
N ALA A 163 13.98 -4.69 10.31
CA ALA A 163 13.93 -6.03 9.74
C ALA A 163 14.78 -6.14 8.46
N HIS A 164 14.73 -5.14 7.58
CA HIS A 164 15.52 -5.07 6.36
C HIS A 164 17.04 -5.08 6.63
N LEU A 165 17.48 -4.27 7.59
CA LEU A 165 18.90 -4.08 7.89
C LEU A 165 19.50 -5.22 8.72
N TYR A 166 18.74 -5.78 9.66
CA TYR A 166 19.31 -6.65 10.70
C TYR A 166 18.73 -8.06 10.73
N LEU A 167 17.52 -8.26 10.20
CA LEU A 167 16.79 -9.51 10.37
C LEU A 167 16.47 -10.22 9.05
N SER A 168 17.05 -9.76 7.94
CA SER A 168 16.74 -10.28 6.60
C SER A 168 17.07 -11.76 6.40
N THR A 169 17.91 -12.35 7.26
CA THR A 169 18.27 -13.79 7.22
C THR A 169 17.46 -14.64 8.20
N ASN A 170 16.60 -14.04 9.03
CA ASN A 170 15.84 -14.76 10.04
C ASN A 170 14.53 -15.32 9.43
N PRO A 171 14.35 -16.65 9.36
CA PRO A 171 13.17 -17.25 8.72
C PRO A 171 11.85 -16.94 9.44
N ASP A 172 11.86 -16.81 10.76
CA ASP A 172 10.67 -16.47 11.54
C ASP A 172 10.20 -15.05 11.23
N VAL A 173 11.15 -14.12 11.06
CA VAL A 173 10.85 -12.74 10.64
C VAL A 173 10.35 -12.71 9.20
N GLN A 174 10.92 -13.53 8.30
CA GLN A 174 10.43 -13.64 6.92
C GLN A 174 8.99 -14.16 6.88
N LEU A 175 8.67 -15.21 7.64
CA LEU A 175 7.32 -15.75 7.72
C LEU A 175 6.35 -14.75 8.36
N LEU A 176 6.75 -14.11 9.47
CA LEU A 176 5.93 -13.11 10.13
C LEU A 176 5.60 -11.94 9.20
N CYS A 177 6.58 -11.36 8.52
CA CYS A 177 6.35 -10.30 7.55
C CYS A 177 5.43 -10.77 6.43
N THR A 178 5.61 -11.98 5.90
CA THR A 178 4.71 -12.55 4.88
C THR A 178 3.26 -12.53 5.36
N LEU A 179 3.01 -13.01 6.58
CA LEU A 179 1.67 -13.07 7.16
C LEU A 179 1.07 -11.69 7.40
N LEU A 180 1.88 -10.73 7.88
CA LEU A 180 1.43 -9.36 8.12
C LEU A 180 1.05 -8.66 6.82
N LEU A 181 1.86 -8.78 5.76
CA LEU A 181 1.52 -8.21 4.45
C LEU A 181 0.32 -8.91 3.82
N ALA A 182 0.22 -10.23 3.97
CA ALA A 182 -0.90 -11.01 3.43
C ALA A 182 -2.22 -10.79 4.18
N ALA A 183 -2.20 -10.27 5.42
CA ALA A 183 -3.39 -10.14 6.25
C ALA A 183 -4.48 -9.23 5.64
N ALA A 184 -4.09 -8.24 4.84
CA ALA A 184 -5.02 -7.35 4.17
C ALA A 184 -5.62 -7.94 2.88
N VAL A 185 -4.98 -8.96 2.30
CA VAL A 185 -5.35 -9.56 1.00
C VAL A 185 -6.78 -10.10 0.98
N PRO A 186 -7.27 -10.87 1.98
CA PRO A 186 -8.66 -11.32 2.00
C PRO A 186 -9.66 -10.17 2.01
N GLY A 187 -9.35 -9.05 2.67
CA GLY A 187 -10.22 -7.88 2.70
C GLY A 187 -10.38 -7.29 1.29
N TYR A 188 -9.27 -7.10 0.59
CA TYR A 188 -9.29 -6.58 -0.78
C TYR A 188 -9.92 -7.54 -1.80
N ALA A 189 -9.72 -8.85 -1.64
CA ALA A 189 -10.30 -9.86 -2.53
C ALA A 189 -11.83 -9.96 -2.41
N ASN A 190 -12.40 -9.51 -1.29
CA ASN A 190 -13.84 -9.45 -1.07
C ASN A 190 -14.46 -8.10 -1.45
N LEU A 191 -13.69 -7.20 -2.07
CA LEU A 191 -14.22 -5.93 -2.52
C LEU A 191 -15.29 -6.11 -3.60
N PRO A 192 -16.30 -5.23 -3.65
CA PRO A 192 -17.29 -5.22 -4.71
C PRO A 192 -16.63 -5.19 -6.08
N LEU A 193 -17.10 -6.02 -7.02
CA LEU A 193 -16.52 -6.08 -8.36
C LEU A 193 -15.04 -6.50 -8.39
N PHE A 194 -14.55 -7.25 -7.41
CA PHE A 194 -13.22 -7.85 -7.54
C PHE A 194 -13.15 -8.67 -8.85
N PRO A 195 -12.14 -8.49 -9.71
CA PRO A 195 -12.13 -9.04 -11.08
C PRO A 195 -12.10 -10.58 -11.15
N LEU A 196 -11.95 -11.26 -10.01
CA LEU A 196 -11.91 -12.72 -9.90
C LEU A 196 -13.03 -13.30 -9.01
N GLY A 197 -14.01 -12.46 -8.59
CA GLY A 197 -15.15 -12.84 -7.76
C GLY A 197 -16.47 -12.96 -8.51
#